data_AF-A0A9P6IIA4-F1
#
_entry.id   AF-A0A9P6IIA4-F1
#
_cell.length_a   1.000
_cell.length_b   1.000
_cell.length_c   1.000
_cell.angle_alpha   90.00
_cell.angle_beta   90.00
_cell.angle_gamma   90.00
#
_symmetry.space_group_name_H-M   'P 1'
#
loop_
_entity.id
_entity.type
_entity.pdbx_description
1 polymer ?
#
loop_
_entity_poly.entity_id
_entity_poly.type
_entity_poly.pdbx_seq_one_letter_code
_entity_poly.pdbx_strand_id
1 'polypeptide(L)'
;MDLPERMLSNKVSSRLGLTRINFQPYTYQQLVIIVESRLKGITAFRKEAIEFAARKVGAVSGDARRALDICRRAVEIVETNTQRIEEQRRKASSRNPFEDLGPAPDPEQVSIRIIDQAIKEMFASPNVRLIQTASLHQKLFLVALTSRLRRLGLAEV
;
A
#
# COMPACT_ATOMS: atom_id res chain seq x y z
N MET A 1 -26.32 4.14 -4.71
CA MET A 1 -25.96 5.49 -5.19
C MET A 1 -27.24 6.30 -5.32
N ASP A 2 -27.29 7.49 -4.70
CA ASP A 2 -28.43 8.42 -4.64
C ASP A 2 -28.18 9.69 -5.51
N LEU A 3 -27.21 9.61 -6.42
CA LEU A 3 -26.81 10.70 -7.31
C LEU A 3 -27.99 11.24 -8.14
N PRO A 4 -28.84 10.40 -8.77
CA PRO A 4 -29.99 10.90 -9.52
C PRO A 4 -30.98 11.69 -8.66
N GLU A 5 -31.22 11.27 -7.42
CA GLU A 5 -32.15 11.92 -6.50
C GLU A 5 -31.63 13.24 -5.94
N ARG A 6 -30.30 13.38 -5.85
CA ARG A 6 -29.66 14.57 -5.29
C ARG A 6 -29.29 15.61 -6.32
N MET A 7 -28.98 15.20 -7.55
CA MET A 7 -28.37 16.08 -8.55
C MET A 7 -29.24 16.31 -9.79
N LEU A 8 -30.19 15.42 -10.09
CA LEU A 8 -30.98 15.52 -11.32
C LEU A 8 -32.39 16.05 -11.03
N SER A 9 -32.86 16.96 -11.90
CA SER A 9 -34.25 17.39 -11.86
C SER A 9 -35.18 16.23 -12.25
N ASN A 10 -36.40 16.24 -11.72
CA ASN A 10 -37.42 15.20 -11.96
C ASN A 10 -37.68 14.94 -13.45
N LYS A 11 -37.55 15.96 -14.30
CA LYS A 11 -37.71 15.85 -15.77
C LYS A 11 -36.63 14.99 -16.43
N VAL A 12 -35.40 15.01 -15.90
CA VAL A 12 -34.26 14.24 -16.40
C VAL A 12 -34.26 12.84 -15.79
N SER A 13 -34.50 12.74 -14.48
CA SER A 13 -34.62 11.47 -13.77
C SER A 13 -35.67 10.54 -14.40
N SER A 14 -36.81 11.10 -14.84
CA SER A 14 -37.87 10.36 -15.52
C SER A 14 -37.43 9.71 -16.85
N ARG A 15 -36.45 10.28 -17.57
CA ARG A 15 -36.02 9.84 -18.91
C ARG A 15 -34.85 8.85 -18.89
N LEU A 16 -34.12 8.74 -17.77
CA LEU A 16 -32.91 7.93 -17.64
C LEU A 16 -33.17 6.43 -17.37
N GLY A 17 -34.42 6.05 -17.12
CA GLY A 17 -34.78 4.70 -16.71
C GLY A 17 -34.52 4.46 -15.22
N LEU A 18 -35.47 3.80 -14.56
CA LEU A 18 -35.43 3.58 -13.11
C LEU A 18 -34.60 2.35 -12.70
N THR A 19 -34.07 1.59 -13.65
CA THR A 19 -33.29 0.37 -13.38
C THR A 19 -31.91 0.75 -12.87
N ARG A 20 -31.59 0.33 -11.64
CA ARG A 20 -30.30 0.59 -11.00
C ARG A 20 -29.51 -0.70 -10.89
N ILE A 21 -28.29 -0.69 -11.42
CA ILE A 21 -27.33 -1.77 -11.25
C ILE A 21 -26.24 -1.26 -10.32
N ASN A 22 -26.23 -1.75 -9.08
CA ASN A 22 -25.21 -1.40 -8.11
C ASN A 22 -24.05 -2.38 -8.21
N PHE A 23 -22.88 -1.89 -8.61
CA PHE A 23 -21.64 -2.67 -8.55
C PHE A 23 -21.15 -2.70 -7.11
N GLN A 24 -21.24 -3.88 -6.49
CA GLN A 24 -20.67 -4.09 -5.16
C GLN A 24 -19.14 -4.13 -5.25
N PRO A 25 -18.43 -3.69 -4.20
CA PRO A 25 -16.98 -3.89 -4.10
C PRO A 25 -16.61 -5.36 -4.25
N TYR A 26 -15.41 -5.63 -4.76
CA TYR A 26 -14.95 -6.99 -4.92
C TYR A 26 -14.70 -7.66 -3.58
N THR A 27 -15.10 -8.93 -3.48
CA THR A 27 -14.70 -9.81 -2.39
C THR A 27 -13.21 -10.15 -2.49
N TYR A 28 -12.59 -10.56 -1.37
CA TYR A 28 -11.17 -10.92 -1.41
C TYR A 28 -10.88 -12.07 -2.41
N GLN A 29 -11.80 -13.04 -2.56
CA GLN A 29 -11.66 -14.15 -3.51
C GLN A 29 -11.63 -13.64 -4.95
N GLN A 30 -12.52 -12.71 -5.29
CA GLN A 30 -12.53 -12.07 -6.61
C GLN A 30 -11.25 -11.25 -6.83
N LEU A 31 -10.75 -10.56 -5.80
CA LEU A 31 -9.49 -9.82 -5.88
C LEU A 31 -8.29 -10.75 -6.13
N VAL A 32 -8.23 -11.92 -5.49
CA VAL A 32 -7.19 -12.92 -5.76
C VAL A 32 -7.22 -13.32 -7.23
N ILE A 33 -8.40 -13.69 -7.76
CA ILE A 33 -8.55 -14.10 -9.16
C ILE A 33 -8.13 -12.98 -10.12
N ILE A 34 -8.53 -11.74 -9.84
CA ILE A 34 -8.17 -10.57 -10.66
C ILE A 34 -6.65 -10.37 -10.68
N VAL A 35 -6.01 -10.41 -9.50
CA VAL A 35 -4.56 -10.20 -9.39
C VAL A 35 -3.79 -11.34 -10.05
N GLU A 36 -4.17 -12.60 -9.78
CA GLU A 36 -3.54 -13.77 -10.41
C GLU A 36 -3.69 -13.77 -11.93
N SER A 37 -4.87 -13.39 -12.45
CA SER A 37 -5.08 -13.26 -13.89
C SER A 37 -4.17 -12.20 -14.52
N ARG A 38 -3.83 -11.13 -13.79
CA ARG A 38 -2.94 -10.07 -14.26
C ARG A 38 -1.47 -10.43 -14.13
N LEU A 39 -1.12 -11.28 -13.17
CA LEU A 39 0.24 -11.78 -12.94
C LEU A 39 0.55 -13.07 -13.69
N LYS A 40 -0.36 -13.57 -14.53
CA LYS A 40 -0.16 -14.80 -15.30
C LYS A 40 1.11 -14.72 -16.15
N GLY A 41 2.05 -15.64 -15.91
CA GLY A 41 3.35 -15.69 -16.58
C GLY A 41 4.50 -15.05 -15.80
N ILE A 42 4.23 -14.47 -14.62
CA ILE A 42 5.24 -13.85 -13.75
C ILE A 42 5.37 -14.68 -12.46
N THR A 43 6.56 -15.20 -12.18
CA THR A 43 6.86 -16.01 -10.98
C THR A 43 7.45 -15.18 -9.82
N ALA A 44 7.23 -13.86 -9.83
CA ALA A 44 7.78 -12.94 -8.84
C ALA A 44 7.06 -12.96 -7.49
N PHE A 45 5.82 -13.46 -7.43
CA PHE A 45 5.00 -13.43 -6.22
C PHE A 45 4.76 -14.82 -5.64
N ARG A 46 4.84 -14.92 -4.31
CA ARG A 46 4.32 -16.09 -3.58
C ARG A 46 2.79 -16.02 -3.50
N LYS A 47 2.11 -17.16 -3.61
CA LYS A 47 0.64 -17.22 -3.60
C LYS A 47 0.05 -16.67 -2.30
N GLU A 48 0.71 -16.96 -1.17
CA GLU A 48 0.28 -16.50 0.15
C GLU A 48 0.36 -14.97 0.27
N ALA A 49 1.31 -14.33 -0.45
CA ALA A 49 1.45 -12.88 -0.47
C ALA A 49 0.30 -12.21 -1.24
N ILE A 50 -0.15 -12.81 -2.35
CA ILE A 50 -1.30 -12.34 -3.14
C ILE A 50 -2.58 -12.44 -2.32
N GLU A 51 -2.81 -13.59 -1.66
CA GLU A 51 -3.96 -13.76 -0.78
C GLU A 51 -3.97 -12.75 0.37
N PHE A 52 -2.82 -12.50 0.99
CA PHE A 52 -2.69 -11.54 2.07
C PHE A 52 -3.04 -10.12 1.60
N ALA A 53 -2.53 -9.69 0.44
CA ALA A 53 -2.84 -8.40 -0.15
C ALA A 53 -4.35 -8.26 -0.45
N ALA A 54 -4.94 -9.27 -1.08
CA ALA A 54 -6.34 -9.29 -1.43
C ALA A 54 -7.26 -9.23 -0.20
N ARG A 55 -6.95 -9.99 0.87
CA ARG A 55 -7.72 -9.95 2.13
C ARG A 55 -7.64 -8.57 2.79
N LYS A 56 -6.46 -7.93 2.81
CA LYS A 56 -6.30 -6.59 3.37
C LYS A 56 -7.10 -5.53 2.63
N VAL A 57 -7.08 -5.56 1.28
CA VAL A 57 -7.83 -4.59 0.47
C VAL A 57 -9.33 -4.86 0.52
N GLY A 58 -9.74 -6.12 0.47
CA GLY A 58 -11.15 -6.54 0.58
C GLY A 58 -11.79 -6.12 1.89
N ALA A 59 -11.05 -6.18 3.01
CA ALA A 59 -11.54 -5.77 4.33
C ALA A 59 -11.77 -4.24 4.47
N VAL A 60 -11.13 -3.42 3.63
CA VAL A 60 -11.20 -1.96 3.74
C VAL A 60 -12.06 -1.34 2.64
N SER A 61 -11.83 -1.72 1.38
CA SER A 61 -12.41 -1.02 0.23
C SER A 61 -12.94 -1.94 -0.87
N GLY A 62 -12.36 -3.12 -1.07
CA GLY A 62 -12.72 -3.99 -2.21
C GLY A 62 -12.37 -3.42 -3.59
N ASP A 63 -11.44 -2.46 -3.68
CA ASP A 63 -10.98 -1.85 -4.94
C ASP A 63 -9.82 -2.63 -5.56
N ALA A 64 -10.03 -3.15 -6.78
CA ALA A 64 -9.03 -3.89 -7.53
C ALA A 64 -7.82 -3.04 -7.93
N ARG A 65 -7.99 -1.73 -8.18
CA ARG A 65 -6.87 -0.84 -8.53
C ARG A 65 -5.89 -0.76 -7.37
N ARG A 66 -6.41 -0.51 -6.17
CA ARG A 66 -5.62 -0.45 -4.94
C ARG A 66 -4.86 -1.74 -4.65
N ALA A 67 -5.47 -2.90 -4.93
CA ALA A 67 -4.78 -4.19 -4.81
C ALA A 67 -3.59 -4.32 -5.78
N LEU A 68 -3.76 -3.90 -7.03
CA LEU A 68 -2.68 -3.90 -8.02
C LEU A 68 -1.59 -2.89 -7.70
N ASP A 69 -1.94 -1.71 -7.19
CA ASP A 69 -0.97 -0.68 -6.80
C ASP A 69 -0.08 -1.15 -5.63
N ILE A 70 -0.65 -1.86 -4.65
CA ILE A 70 0.13 -2.48 -3.57
C ILE A 70 1.09 -3.54 -4.12
N CYS A 71 0.63 -4.37 -5.06
CA CYS A 71 1.48 -5.38 -5.69
C CYS A 71 2.63 -4.72 -6.48
N ARG A 72 2.35 -3.64 -7.21
CA ARG A 72 3.36 -2.86 -7.92
C ARG A 72 4.39 -2.28 -6.95
N ARG A 73 3.93 -1.64 -5.87
CA ARG A 73 4.83 -1.09 -4.85
C ARG A 73 5.70 -2.15 -4.20
N ALA A 74 5.15 -3.34 -3.95
CA ALA A 74 5.90 -4.46 -3.40
C ALA A 74 7.05 -4.92 -4.33
N VAL A 75 6.83 -4.93 -5.64
CA VAL A 75 7.89 -5.23 -6.62
C VAL A 75 8.98 -4.16 -6.60
N GLU A 76 8.62 -2.88 -6.55
CA GLU A 76 9.60 -1.79 -6.46
C GLU A 76 10.50 -1.89 -5.21
N ILE A 77 9.93 -2.33 -4.07
CA ILE A 77 10.70 -2.56 -2.84
C ILE A 77 11.71 -3.69 -3.03
N VAL A 78 11.28 -4.80 -3.64
CA VAL A 78 12.17 -5.93 -3.96
C VAL A 78 13.29 -5.48 -4.90
N GLU A 79 12.96 -4.81 -6.00
CA GLU A 79 13.94 -4.32 -6.97
C GLU A 79 14.98 -3.39 -6.30
N THR A 80 14.52 -2.48 -5.44
CA THR A 80 15.41 -1.59 -4.68
C THR A 80 16.35 -2.36 -3.75
N ASN A 81 15.86 -3.41 -3.09
CA ASN A 81 16.67 -4.24 -2.21
C ASN A 81 17.70 -5.05 -3.01
N THR A 82 17.31 -5.65 -4.13
CA THR A 82 18.22 -6.40 -5.02
C THR A 82 19.33 -5.49 -5.54
N GLN A 83 19.01 -4.28 -6.02
CA GLN A 83 19.99 -3.29 -6.47
C GLN A 83 21.01 -2.93 -5.37
N ARG A 84 20.53 -2.70 -4.14
CA ARG A 84 21.42 -2.42 -2.98
C ARG A 84 22.36 -3.58 -2.66
N ILE A 85 21.88 -4.82 -2.76
CA ILE A 85 22.70 -6.02 -2.54
C ILE A 85 23.76 -6.15 -3.64
N GLU A 86 23.39 -5.94 -4.91
CA GLU A 86 24.33 -5.98 -6.03
C GLU A 86 25.42 -4.92 -5.92
N GLU A 87 25.07 -3.68 -5.55
CA GLU A 87 26.04 -2.60 -5.32
C GLU A 87 27.02 -2.94 -4.18
N GLN A 88 26.53 -3.56 -3.10
CA GLN A 88 27.39 -4.03 -2.00
C GLN A 88 28.34 -5.14 -2.46
N ARG A 89 27.87 -6.10 -3.26
CA ARG A 89 28.72 -7.16 -3.84
C ARG A 89 29.81 -6.56 -4.75
N ARG A 90 29.46 -5.58 -5.59
CA ARG A 90 30.43 -4.90 -6.46
C ARG A 90 31.54 -4.22 -5.64
N LYS A 91 31.18 -3.49 -4.58
CA LYS A 91 32.14 -2.84 -3.66
C LYS A 91 33.00 -3.84 -2.86
N ALA A 92 32.47 -5.02 -2.54
CA ALA A 92 33.24 -6.09 -1.90
C ALA A 92 34.25 -6.71 -2.87
N SER A 93 33.85 -6.97 -4.11
CA SER A 93 34.75 -7.53 -5.15
C SER A 93 35.93 -6.62 -5.48
N SER A 94 35.76 -5.28 -5.43
CA SER A 94 36.85 -4.33 -5.65
C SER A 94 37.89 -4.33 -4.52
N ARG A 95 37.57 -4.86 -3.33
CA ARG A 95 38.51 -4.99 -2.22
C ARG A 95 39.33 -6.28 -2.30
N ASN A 96 38.73 -7.39 -2.75
CA ASN A 96 39.38 -8.70 -2.82
C ASN A 96 39.14 -9.38 -4.18
N PRO A 97 40.07 -9.28 -5.16
CA PRO A 97 39.92 -9.88 -6.49
C PRO A 97 39.91 -11.42 -6.56
N PHE A 98 40.17 -12.11 -5.44
CA PHE A 98 40.37 -13.57 -5.40
C PHE A 98 39.18 -14.37 -4.79
N GLU A 99 38.19 -13.69 -4.20
CA GLU A 99 36.98 -14.38 -3.71
C GLU A 99 36.02 -14.63 -4.87
N ASP A 100 35.89 -15.90 -5.27
CA ASP A 100 34.85 -16.36 -6.19
C ASP A 100 33.49 -16.09 -5.54
N LEU A 101 32.87 -14.97 -5.92
CA LEU A 101 31.51 -14.64 -5.50
C LEU A 101 30.60 -15.67 -6.16
N GLY A 102 30.23 -16.68 -5.39
CA GLY A 102 29.34 -17.77 -5.79
C GLY A 102 28.05 -17.30 -6.51
N PRO A 103 27.25 -18.26 -7.01
CA PRO A 103 26.21 -18.03 -7.99
C PRO A 103 25.28 -16.85 -7.64
N ALA A 104 24.82 -16.14 -8.68
CA ALA A 104 23.92 -15.01 -8.53
C ALA A 104 22.72 -15.39 -7.66
N PRO A 105 22.33 -14.55 -6.67
CA PRO A 105 21.20 -14.86 -5.81
C PRO A 105 19.94 -15.00 -6.66
N ASP A 106 19.13 -16.00 -6.35
CA ASP A 106 17.81 -16.14 -6.96
C ASP A 106 17.00 -14.85 -6.75
N PRO A 107 16.20 -14.42 -7.75
CA PRO A 107 15.39 -13.22 -7.63
C PRO A 107 14.49 -13.34 -6.40
N GLU A 108 14.64 -12.40 -5.45
CA GLU A 108 13.87 -12.40 -4.21
C GLU A 108 12.38 -12.30 -4.56
N GLN A 109 11.62 -13.34 -4.25
CA GLN A 109 10.18 -13.33 -4.49
C GLN A 109 9.47 -12.43 -3.46
N VAL A 110 8.40 -11.77 -3.90
CA VAL A 110 7.55 -10.96 -3.05
C VAL A 110 6.91 -11.84 -1.97
N SER A 111 7.30 -11.59 -0.72
CA SER A 111 6.78 -12.25 0.47
C SER A 111 5.72 -11.39 1.18
N ILE A 112 4.99 -12.00 2.12
CA ILE A 112 4.00 -11.31 2.95
C ILE A 112 4.61 -10.08 3.66
N ARG A 113 5.88 -10.16 4.07
CA ARG A 113 6.58 -9.06 4.75
C ARG A 113 6.73 -7.83 3.87
N ILE A 114 7.06 -8.03 2.60
CA ILE A 114 7.21 -6.94 1.62
C ILE A 114 5.85 -6.29 1.35
N ILE A 115 4.79 -7.10 1.22
CA ILE A 115 3.42 -6.57 1.05
C ILE A 115 2.99 -5.75 2.28
N ASP A 116 3.25 -6.24 3.49
CA ASP A 116 2.94 -5.50 4.72
C ASP A 116 3.74 -4.18 4.81
N GLN A 117 5.01 -4.19 4.40
CA GLN A 117 5.82 -2.99 4.29
C GLN A 117 5.24 -2.01 3.25
N ALA A 118 4.84 -2.48 2.07
CA ALA A 118 4.23 -1.66 1.02
C ALA A 118 2.93 -1.01 1.49
N ILE A 119 2.06 -1.77 2.16
CA ILE A 119 0.81 -1.28 2.75
C ILE A 119 1.11 -0.18 3.78
N LYS A 120 2.06 -0.41 4.68
CA LYS A 120 2.45 0.59 5.69
C LYS A 120 3.02 1.84 5.06
N GLU A 121 3.82 1.73 4.02
CA GLU A 121 4.38 2.90 3.32
C GLU A 121 3.30 3.70 2.59
N MET A 122 2.42 3.03 1.86
CA MET A 122 1.36 3.67 1.06
C MET A 122 0.26 4.31 1.92
N PHE A 123 -0.03 3.73 3.09
CA PHE A 123 -1.10 4.22 3.97
C PHE A 123 -0.58 4.90 5.24
N ALA A 124 0.74 5.07 5.40
CA ALA A 124 1.28 5.91 6.45
C ALA A 124 0.90 7.36 6.19
N SER A 125 0.18 7.96 7.14
CA SER A 125 -0.09 9.39 7.08
C SER A 125 1.22 10.18 7.16
N PRO A 126 1.45 11.17 6.29
CA PRO A 126 2.65 12.00 6.32
C PRO A 126 2.80 12.72 7.67
N ASN A 127 1.69 13.09 8.30
CA ASN A 127 1.68 13.71 9.63
C ASN A 127 2.21 12.74 10.70
N VAL A 128 1.85 11.46 10.61
CA VAL A 128 2.35 10.43 11.54
C VAL A 128 3.85 10.22 11.35
N ARG A 129 4.33 10.16 10.10
CA ARG A 129 5.78 10.07 9.82
C ARG A 129 6.54 11.27 10.38
N LEU A 130 6.03 12.48 10.16
CA LEU A 130 6.62 13.72 10.67
C LEU A 130 6.75 13.71 12.20
N ILE A 131 5.69 13.32 12.90
CA ILE A 131 5.69 13.22 14.36
C ILE A 131 6.69 12.16 14.84
N GLN A 132 6.78 11.00 14.16
CA GLN A 132 7.74 9.95 14.52
C GLN A 132 9.19 10.42 14.38
N THR A 133 9.51 11.18 13.34
CA THR A 133 10.86 11.70 13.07
C THR A 133 11.19 12.99 13.83
N ALA A 134 10.22 13.61 14.51
CA ALA A 134 10.43 14.85 15.25
C ALA A 134 11.42 14.70 16.43
N SER A 135 12.12 15.78 16.75
CA SER A 135 13.04 15.83 17.89
C SER A 135 12.32 15.70 19.23
N LEU A 136 13.06 15.36 20.29
CA LEU A 136 12.49 15.23 21.63
C LEU A 136 11.75 16.50 22.07
N HIS A 137 12.34 17.68 21.83
CA HIS A 137 11.74 18.97 22.19
C HIS A 137 10.44 19.24 21.42
N GLN A 138 10.40 18.92 20.12
CA GLN A 138 9.19 19.07 19.31
C GLN A 138 8.08 18.15 19.81
N LYS A 139 8.40 16.90 20.17
CA LYS A 139 7.45 15.96 20.75
C LYS A 139 6.95 16.44 22.11
N LEU A 140 7.85 16.91 22.98
CA LEU A 140 7.49 17.46 24.29
C LEU A 140 6.54 18.67 24.15
N PHE A 141 6.82 19.56 23.20
CA PHE A 141 5.98 20.71 22.89
C PHE A 141 4.57 20.28 22.44
N LEU A 142 4.46 19.33 21.50
CA LEU A 142 3.16 18.81 21.05
C LEU A 142 2.37 18.14 22.18
N VAL A 143 3.05 17.39 23.07
CA VAL A 143 2.42 16.77 24.24
C VAL A 143 1.94 17.82 25.24
N ALA A 144 2.74 18.86 25.51
CA ALA A 144 2.35 19.95 26.40
C ALA A 144 1.15 20.73 25.83
N LEU A 145 1.17 21.04 24.54
CA LEU A 145 0.07 21.74 23.85
C LEU A 145 -1.22 20.92 23.89
N THR A 146 -1.17 19.63 23.56
CA THR A 146 -2.35 18.75 23.60
C THR A 146 -2.88 18.55 25.02
N SER A 147 -2.00 18.48 26.03
CA SER A 147 -2.40 18.45 27.44
C SER A 147 -3.09 19.75 27.88
N ARG A 148 -2.62 20.91 27.39
CA ARG A 148 -3.23 22.21 27.68
C ARG A 148 -4.60 22.37 27.01
N LEU A 149 -4.70 22.03 25.72
CA LEU A 149 -5.94 22.04 24.94
C LEU A 149 -7.00 21.15 25.59
N ARG A 150 -6.65 19.92 25.96
CA ARG A 150 -7.59 19.00 26.66
C ARG A 150 -8.08 19.53 27.99
N ARG A 151 -7.24 20.26 28.73
CA ARG A 151 -7.60 20.83 30.02
C ARG A 151 -8.52 22.05 29.90
N LEU A 152 -8.34 22.85 28.85
CA LEU A 152 -9.14 24.05 28.60
C LEU A 152 -10.45 23.72 27.86
N GLY A 153 -10.51 22.61 27.14
CA GLY A 153 -11.67 22.24 26.32
C GLY A 153 -11.86 23.13 25.08
N LEU A 154 -10.86 23.94 24.74
CA LEU A 154 -10.85 24.79 23.57
C LEU A 154 -10.19 24.04 22.39
N ALA A 155 -10.71 24.28 21.18
CA ALA A 155 -10.15 23.69 19.96
C ALA A 155 -8.82 24.33 19.54
N GLU A 156 -8.54 25.55 20.02
CA GLU A 156 -7.38 26.38 19.65
C GLU A 156 -6.78 27.04 20.91
N VAL A 157 -5.46 27.27 20.90
CA VAL A 157 -4.73 28.08 21.90
C VAL A 157 -4.36 29.41 21.27
#